data_AF-A0A1E4REM2-F1
#
_entry.id   AF-A0A1E4REM2-F1
#
_cell.length_a   1.000
_cell.length_b   1.000
_cell.length_c   1.000
_cell.angle_alpha   90.00
_cell.angle_beta   90.00
_cell.angle_gamma   90.00
#
_symmetry.space_group_name_H-M   'P 1'
#
loop_
_entity.id
_entity.type
_entity.pdbx_description
1 polymer ?
#
loop_
_entity_poly.entity_id
_entity_poly.type
_entity_poly.pdbx_seq_one_letter_code
_entity_poly.pdbx_strand_id
1 'polypeptide(L)'
;MGNEGGTIAKRQDLLLLHSKDSISANQQTELDDKSSTILNTCTISSSPLNDGTNPPDPIVSDYKGKLYLKEKILGYLLEQKQKPSGNILLAHIKSMSDLIELQISWAKDEIAITCPITHSGGVYAYLRPCGCVMGYKFLQELSKHVKTEEEEQECPICEAKFNLAYDIVILNPNNDGRIAEVNESSYKYLRDVLKLHHCKKPIKTKKTDKKRKREAKVNSNPKKLQKVSAS
;
A
#
# COMPACT_ATOMS: atom_id res chain seq x y z
N MET A 1 34.60 -24.10 -38.90
CA MET A 1 33.96 -23.40 -40.03
C MET A 1 32.46 -23.46 -39.78
N GLY A 2 31.90 -22.41 -39.21
CA GLY A 2 30.50 -22.34 -38.80
C GLY A 2 29.78 -21.24 -39.57
N ASN A 3 28.55 -21.52 -40.01
CA ASN A 3 27.62 -20.52 -40.49
C ASN A 3 26.20 -20.94 -40.10
N GLU A 4 25.83 -20.67 -38.84
CA GLU A 4 24.44 -20.69 -38.39
C GLU A 4 23.82 -19.35 -38.83
N GLY A 5 23.00 -19.43 -39.89
CA GLY A 5 22.34 -18.29 -40.50
C GLY A 5 21.34 -17.64 -39.55
N GLY A 6 21.64 -16.42 -39.13
CA GLY A 6 20.72 -15.59 -38.36
C GLY A 6 19.45 -15.28 -39.16
N THR A 7 18.30 -15.60 -38.56
CA THR A 7 16.97 -15.30 -39.09
C THR A 7 16.76 -13.78 -39.10
N ILE A 8 16.91 -13.16 -40.27
CA ILE A 8 16.55 -11.75 -40.47
C ILE A 8 15.04 -11.62 -40.37
N ALA A 9 14.56 -10.91 -39.34
CA ALA A 9 13.15 -10.64 -39.14
C ALA A 9 12.58 -9.92 -40.37
N LYS A 10 11.48 -10.46 -40.91
CA LYS A 10 10.84 -9.91 -42.10
C LYS A 10 10.18 -8.58 -41.76
N ARG A 11 10.17 -7.64 -42.71
CA ARG A 11 9.53 -6.31 -42.58
C ARG A 11 8.07 -6.37 -42.09
N GLN A 12 7.36 -7.46 -42.38
CA GLN A 12 5.99 -7.69 -41.92
C GLN A 12 5.89 -7.89 -40.39
N ASP A 13 6.89 -8.52 -39.76
CA ASP A 13 6.96 -8.64 -38.29
C ASP A 13 7.26 -7.30 -37.62
N LEU A 14 8.12 -6.46 -38.23
CA LEU A 14 8.38 -5.10 -37.74
C LEU A 14 7.14 -4.20 -37.85
N LEU A 15 6.34 -4.37 -38.91
CA LEU A 15 5.07 -3.66 -39.05
C LEU A 15 4.04 -4.11 -38.01
N LEU A 16 3.99 -5.41 -37.66
CA LEU A 16 3.11 -5.92 -36.59
C LEU A 16 3.52 -5.46 -35.19
N LEU A 17 4.82 -5.24 -34.94
CA LEU A 17 5.32 -4.66 -33.70
C LEU A 17 4.95 -3.16 -33.60
N HIS A 18 5.15 -2.38 -34.67
CA HIS A 18 4.73 -0.98 -34.70
C HIS A 18 3.20 -0.77 -34.73
N SER A 19 2.42 -1.77 -35.16
CA SER A 19 0.95 -1.75 -35.09
C SER A 19 0.40 -2.08 -33.70
N LYS A 20 1.21 -2.65 -32.81
CA LYS A 20 0.85 -2.88 -31.40
C LYS A 20 1.18 -1.68 -30.50
N ASP A 21 2.11 -0.83 -30.93
CA ASP A 21 2.44 0.43 -30.27
C ASP A 21 1.50 1.60 -30.64
N SER A 22 0.57 1.39 -31.58
CA SER A 22 -0.54 2.32 -31.84
C SER A 22 -1.76 1.94 -31.01
N ILE A 23 -1.64 2.01 -29.68
CA ILE A 23 -2.82 2.30 -28.87
C ILE A 23 -3.16 3.75 -29.19
N SER A 24 -4.22 3.97 -29.96
CA SER A 24 -4.69 5.30 -30.32
C SER A 24 -4.82 6.15 -29.05
N ALA A 25 -4.43 7.43 -29.11
CA ALA A 25 -4.53 8.35 -27.97
C ALA A 25 -5.92 8.33 -27.27
N ASN A 26 -6.99 8.08 -28.04
CA ASN A 26 -8.36 7.89 -27.52
C ASN A 26 -8.55 6.63 -26.63
N GLN A 27 -7.85 5.52 -26.90
CA GLN A 27 -7.89 4.32 -26.05
C GLN A 27 -7.03 4.50 -24.79
N GLN A 28 -5.95 5.29 -24.86
CA GLN A 28 -5.16 5.65 -23.69
C GLN A 28 -6.00 6.49 -22.71
N THR A 29 -6.70 7.53 -23.21
CA THR A 29 -7.58 8.38 -22.40
C THR A 29 -8.72 7.62 -21.75
N GLU A 30 -9.39 6.69 -22.44
CA GLU A 30 -10.47 5.91 -21.83
C GLU A 30 -10.00 4.96 -20.71
N LEU A 31 -8.78 4.41 -20.82
CA LEU A 31 -8.20 3.55 -19.79
C LEU A 31 -7.75 4.37 -18.58
N ASP A 32 -7.21 5.56 -18.82
CA ASP A 32 -6.82 6.51 -17.80
C ASP A 32 -8.05 7.05 -17.04
N ASP A 33 -9.15 7.36 -17.74
CA ASP A 33 -10.42 7.82 -17.16
C ASP A 33 -11.13 6.74 -16.32
N LYS A 34 -11.07 5.47 -16.75
CA LYS A 34 -11.58 4.34 -15.95
C LYS A 34 -10.74 4.14 -14.70
N SER A 35 -9.42 4.24 -14.82
CA SER A 35 -8.51 4.06 -13.71
C SER A 35 -8.67 5.14 -12.64
N SER A 36 -8.90 6.39 -13.03
CA SER A 36 -9.18 7.51 -12.13
C SER A 36 -10.53 7.34 -11.43
N THR A 37 -11.57 6.95 -12.17
CA THR A 37 -12.90 6.67 -11.63
C THR A 37 -12.84 5.58 -10.55
N ILE A 38 -12.12 4.48 -10.81
CA ILE A 38 -11.99 3.37 -9.84
C ILE A 38 -11.15 3.81 -8.63
N LEU A 39 -10.10 4.59 -8.83
CA LEU A 39 -9.26 5.14 -7.75
C LEU A 39 -10.08 5.98 -6.76
N ASN A 40 -11.16 6.60 -7.22
CA ASN A 40 -12.02 7.45 -6.39
C ASN A 40 -13.16 6.69 -5.71
N THR A 41 -13.21 5.37 -5.83
CA THR A 41 -14.28 4.54 -5.24
C THR A 41 -13.74 3.56 -4.21
N CYS A 42 -14.48 3.40 -3.11
CA CYS A 42 -14.20 2.44 -2.07
C CYS A 42 -14.46 1.01 -2.59
N THR A 43 -13.50 0.11 -2.47
CA THR A 43 -13.65 -1.26 -3.00
C THR A 43 -14.70 -2.09 -2.26
N ILE A 44 -15.03 -1.75 -1.00
CA ILE A 44 -16.03 -2.50 -0.20
C ILE A 44 -17.44 -1.98 -0.44
N SER A 45 -17.62 -0.67 -0.41
CA SER A 45 -18.96 -0.04 -0.41
C SER A 45 -19.35 0.54 -1.77
N SER A 46 -18.43 0.56 -2.74
CA SER A 46 -18.57 1.25 -4.03
C SER A 46 -18.96 2.73 -3.90
N SER A 47 -18.76 3.32 -2.72
CA SER A 47 -19.03 4.71 -2.42
C SER A 47 -17.84 5.57 -2.87
N PRO A 48 -18.05 6.84 -3.23
CA PRO A 48 -16.94 7.75 -3.51
C PRO A 48 -16.04 7.89 -2.26
N LEU A 49 -14.73 7.94 -2.46
CA LEU A 49 -13.74 8.16 -1.40
C LEU A 49 -13.65 9.62 -1.00
N ASN A 50 -13.98 10.52 -1.92
CA ASN A 50 -14.10 11.94 -1.69
C ASN A 50 -15.48 12.38 -2.15
N ASP A 51 -16.34 12.69 -1.19
CA ASP A 51 -17.71 13.16 -1.39
C ASP A 51 -17.80 14.70 -1.30
N GLY A 52 -16.67 15.40 -1.24
CA GLY A 52 -16.59 16.84 -1.10
C GLY A 52 -16.84 17.34 0.33
N THR A 53 -16.94 16.44 1.31
CA THR A 53 -17.02 16.82 2.72
C THR A 53 -15.68 17.36 3.23
N ASN A 54 -15.74 18.41 4.05
CA ASN A 54 -14.59 18.98 4.73
C ASN A 54 -14.80 18.83 6.24
N PRO A 55 -13.96 18.07 6.97
CA PRO A 55 -12.78 17.32 6.51
C PRO A 55 -13.12 16.03 5.75
N PRO A 56 -12.26 15.57 4.84
CA PRO A 56 -12.46 14.31 4.12
C PRO A 56 -12.37 13.11 5.05
N ASP A 57 -13.15 12.07 4.75
CA ASP A 57 -13.10 10.82 5.49
C ASP A 57 -11.71 10.17 5.42
N PRO A 58 -11.23 9.55 6.51
CA PRO A 58 -9.95 8.88 6.51
C PRO A 58 -9.96 7.66 5.59
N ILE A 59 -9.01 7.62 4.66
CA ILE A 59 -8.86 6.56 3.65
C ILE A 59 -7.71 5.64 4.07
N VAL A 60 -7.91 4.34 3.88
CA VAL A 60 -6.89 3.33 4.15
C VAL A 60 -6.65 2.44 2.93
N SER A 61 -5.45 1.87 2.86
CA SER A 61 -5.06 0.93 1.81
C SER A 61 -4.43 -0.34 2.35
N ASP A 62 -4.64 -1.43 1.61
CA ASP A 62 -4.01 -2.72 1.83
C ASP A 62 -2.73 -2.89 1.00
N TYR A 63 -1.99 -3.98 1.23
CA TYR A 63 -0.77 -4.26 0.48
C TYR A 63 -1.00 -4.51 -1.01
N LYS A 64 -2.23 -4.80 -1.45
CA LYS A 64 -2.54 -4.99 -2.88
C LYS A 64 -2.71 -3.67 -3.62
N GLY A 65 -2.76 -2.54 -2.91
CA GLY A 65 -2.95 -1.22 -3.49
C GLY A 65 -4.41 -0.87 -3.73
N LYS A 66 -5.34 -1.48 -2.98
CA LYS A 66 -6.77 -1.16 -2.99
C LYS A 66 -7.08 -0.10 -1.93
N LEU A 67 -8.11 0.69 -2.20
CA LEU A 67 -8.52 1.81 -1.35
C LEU A 67 -9.86 1.53 -0.67
N TYR A 68 -9.94 1.93 0.59
CA TYR A 68 -11.09 1.70 1.45
C TYR A 68 -11.35 2.91 2.34
N LEU A 69 -12.62 3.17 2.62
CA LEU A 69 -13.01 4.08 3.71
C LEU A 69 -12.75 3.39 5.05
N LYS A 70 -12.07 4.08 5.98
CA LYS A 70 -11.70 3.53 7.29
C LYS A 70 -12.91 3.05 8.08
N GLU A 71 -14.04 3.75 8.00
CA GLU A 71 -15.28 3.36 8.68
C GLU A 71 -15.83 2.03 8.14
N LYS A 72 -15.87 1.88 6.82
CA LYS A 72 -16.44 0.69 6.15
C LYS A 72 -15.60 -0.56 6.42
N ILE A 73 -14.27 -0.44 6.37
CA ILE A 73 -13.38 -1.57 6.68
C ILE A 73 -13.41 -1.92 8.18
N LEU A 74 -13.57 -0.94 9.07
CA LEU A 74 -13.75 -1.20 10.50
C LEU A 74 -15.06 -1.96 10.76
N GLY A 75 -16.16 -1.54 10.15
CA GLY A 75 -17.43 -2.27 10.19
C GLY A 75 -17.27 -3.72 9.71
N TYR A 76 -16.62 -3.91 8.56
CA TYR A 76 -16.34 -5.24 8.01
C TYR A 76 -15.51 -6.12 8.96
N LEU A 77 -14.45 -5.58 9.57
CA LEU A 77 -13.60 -6.33 10.50
C LEU A 77 -14.34 -6.71 11.80
N LEU A 78 -15.31 -5.91 12.23
CA LEU A 78 -16.16 -6.23 13.39
C LEU A 78 -17.16 -7.33 13.06
N GLU A 79 -17.81 -7.24 11.90
CA GLU A 79 -18.74 -8.26 11.41
C GLU A 79 -18.05 -9.61 11.22
N GLN A 80 -16.86 -9.62 10.60
CA GLN A 80 -16.08 -10.84 10.36
C GLN A 80 -15.73 -11.59 11.65
N LYS A 81 -15.52 -10.86 12.76
CA LYS A 81 -15.28 -11.45 14.08
C LYS A 81 -16.52 -12.07 14.71
N GLN A 82 -17.69 -11.48 14.48
CA GLN A 82 -18.96 -11.97 15.02
C GLN A 82 -19.51 -13.13 14.19
N LYS A 83 -19.41 -13.01 12.86
CA LYS A 83 -19.84 -14.00 11.87
C LYS A 83 -18.77 -14.06 10.79
N PRO A 84 -17.98 -15.15 10.71
CA PRO A 84 -17.04 -15.34 9.61
C PRO A 84 -17.83 -15.64 8.34
N SER A 85 -18.45 -14.62 7.74
CA SER A 85 -18.93 -14.66 6.37
C SER A 85 -17.70 -14.83 5.49
N GLY A 86 -17.63 -15.94 4.77
CA GLY A 86 -16.48 -16.32 3.95
C GLY A 86 -16.30 -15.44 2.72
N ASN A 87 -16.24 -14.12 2.88
CA ASN A 87 -16.02 -13.19 1.78
C ASN A 87 -14.55 -13.29 1.36
N ILE A 88 -14.29 -14.14 0.38
CA ILE A 88 -12.95 -14.54 -0.10
C ILE A 88 -12.13 -13.31 -0.55
N LEU A 89 -12.79 -12.26 -1.01
CA LEU A 89 -12.17 -11.06 -1.59
C LEU A 89 -11.31 -10.26 -0.61
N LEU A 90 -11.58 -10.33 0.71
CA LEU A 90 -10.83 -9.60 1.75
C LEU A 90 -10.17 -10.52 2.79
N ALA A 91 -10.01 -11.81 2.47
CA ALA A 91 -9.45 -12.80 3.38
C ALA A 91 -8.02 -12.49 3.86
N HIS A 92 -7.29 -11.64 3.13
CA HIS A 92 -5.94 -11.21 3.49
C HIS A 92 -5.90 -10.16 4.61
N ILE A 93 -6.99 -9.42 4.83
CA ILE A 93 -7.08 -8.38 5.85
C ILE A 93 -7.64 -9.02 7.12
N LYS A 94 -6.79 -9.17 8.14
CA LYS A 94 -7.19 -9.79 9.43
C LYS A 94 -7.27 -8.78 10.56
N SER A 95 -6.55 -7.67 10.41
CA SER A 95 -6.41 -6.67 11.45
C SER A 95 -6.15 -5.28 10.85
N MET A 96 -6.34 -4.25 11.66
CA MET A 96 -5.94 -2.88 11.30
C MET A 96 -4.42 -2.73 11.09
N SER A 97 -3.61 -3.72 11.48
CA SER A 97 -2.17 -3.67 11.19
C SER A 97 -1.85 -4.05 9.74
N ASP A 98 -2.80 -4.66 9.04
CA ASP A 98 -2.67 -5.01 7.62
C ASP A 98 -3.10 -3.84 6.70
N LEU A 99 -3.43 -2.69 7.29
CA LEU A 99 -3.91 -1.48 6.63
C LEU A 99 -3.03 -0.29 7.01
N ILE A 100 -2.91 0.66 6.08
CA ILE A 100 -2.23 1.94 6.29
C ILE A 100 -3.20 3.07 5.96
N GLU A 101 -3.23 4.09 6.80
CA GLU A 101 -3.96 5.33 6.57
C GLU A 101 -3.18 6.21 5.60
N LEU A 102 -3.83 6.65 4.53
CA LEU A 102 -3.20 7.37 3.44
C LEU A 102 -3.30 8.88 3.62
N GLN A 103 -2.25 9.58 3.17
CA GLN A 103 -2.23 11.03 3.02
C GLN A 103 -2.38 11.34 1.53
N ILE A 104 -3.61 11.63 1.11
CA ILE A 104 -3.99 11.87 -0.27
C ILE A 104 -4.18 13.37 -0.47
N SER A 105 -3.57 13.92 -1.51
CA SER A 105 -3.84 15.28 -1.97
C SER A 105 -4.87 15.25 -3.09
N TRP A 106 -5.98 15.94 -2.87
CA TRP A 106 -7.06 16.08 -3.84
C TRP A 106 -6.90 17.37 -4.64
N ALA A 107 -7.26 17.35 -5.92
CA ALA A 107 -7.40 18.58 -6.71
C ALA A 107 -8.52 19.46 -6.11
N LYS A 108 -8.34 20.78 -6.13
CA LYS A 108 -9.28 21.73 -5.49
C LYS A 108 -10.67 21.76 -6.15
N ASP A 109 -10.74 21.38 -7.42
CA ASP A 109 -11.95 21.50 -8.24
C ASP A 109 -12.42 20.16 -8.84
N GLU A 110 -11.71 19.06 -8.56
CA GLU A 110 -12.01 17.74 -9.11
C GLU A 110 -11.99 16.67 -8.01
N ILE A 111 -12.84 15.66 -8.18
CA ILE A 111 -12.77 14.41 -7.43
C ILE A 111 -11.61 13.59 -8.01
N ALA A 112 -10.40 14.14 -8.06
CA ALA A 112 -9.23 13.49 -8.64
C ALA A 112 -8.06 13.56 -7.68
N ILE A 113 -7.38 12.43 -7.52
CA ILE A 113 -6.12 12.37 -6.79
C ILE A 113 -5.06 13.07 -7.62
N THR A 114 -4.29 13.95 -6.98
CA THR A 114 -3.18 14.67 -7.60
C THR A 114 -1.89 14.41 -6.83
N CYS A 115 -0.78 14.16 -7.54
CA CYS A 115 0.52 14.04 -6.88
C CYS A 115 0.95 15.40 -6.30
N PRO A 116 1.31 15.49 -5.01
CA PRO A 116 1.76 16.75 -4.40
C PRO A 116 3.11 17.25 -4.92
N ILE A 117 3.87 16.41 -5.64
CA ILE A 117 5.22 16.72 -6.14
C ILE A 117 5.18 17.05 -7.62
N THR A 118 4.63 16.14 -8.43
CA THR A 118 4.64 16.30 -9.89
C THR A 118 3.43 17.07 -10.42
N HIS A 119 2.38 17.25 -9.59
CA HIS A 119 1.10 17.84 -9.96
C HIS A 119 0.46 17.20 -11.22
N SER A 120 0.88 15.98 -11.57
CA SER A 120 0.47 15.27 -12.77
C SER A 120 -0.35 14.04 -12.42
N GLY A 121 -1.29 13.68 -13.30
CA GLY A 121 -2.01 12.41 -13.26
C GLY A 121 -1.13 11.19 -13.59
N GLY A 122 -1.63 10.00 -13.27
CA GLY A 122 -1.04 8.72 -13.71
C GLY A 122 -1.11 7.61 -12.67
N VAL A 123 -0.12 6.70 -12.72
CA VAL A 123 0.01 5.62 -11.74
C VAL A 123 0.56 6.19 -10.43
N TYR A 124 -0.19 5.96 -9.35
CA TYR A 124 0.17 6.40 -8.01
C TYR A 124 0.71 5.24 -7.16
N ALA A 125 1.53 5.58 -6.18
CA ALA A 125 2.02 4.67 -5.17
C ALA A 125 2.09 5.40 -3.82
N TYR A 126 2.11 4.63 -2.74
CA TYR A 126 2.30 5.18 -1.40
C TYR A 126 3.42 4.48 -0.66
N LEU A 127 3.93 5.18 0.35
CA LEU A 127 5.00 4.67 1.20
C LEU A 127 4.43 4.06 2.47
N ARG A 128 4.83 2.83 2.80
CA ARG A 128 4.38 2.11 4.00
C ARG A 128 4.57 2.86 5.33
N PRO A 129 5.70 3.55 5.60
CA PRO A 129 5.92 4.15 6.92
C PRO A 129 5.03 5.35 7.21
N CYS A 130 4.60 6.10 6.19
CA CYS A 130 3.88 7.37 6.38
C CYS A 130 2.53 7.45 5.66
N GLY A 131 2.26 6.57 4.69
CA GLY A 131 1.03 6.59 3.91
C GLY A 131 0.94 7.72 2.89
N CYS A 132 1.99 8.52 2.68
CA CYS A 132 1.98 9.57 1.67
C CYS A 132 1.86 8.99 0.27
N VAL A 133 0.89 9.51 -0.51
CA VAL A 133 0.63 9.12 -1.89
C VAL A 133 1.35 10.05 -2.86
N MET A 134 2.03 9.48 -3.85
CA MET A 134 2.76 10.22 -4.89
C MET A 134 2.79 9.45 -6.21
N GLY A 135 3.27 10.08 -7.27
CA GLY A 135 3.42 9.43 -8.58
C GLY A 135 4.46 8.31 -8.54
N TYR A 136 4.11 7.14 -9.07
CA TYR A 136 5.02 5.99 -9.11
C TYR A 136 6.25 6.25 -9.99
N LYS A 137 6.10 7.00 -11.09
CA LYS A 137 7.22 7.40 -11.97
C LYS A 137 8.32 8.16 -11.22
N PHE A 138 7.92 9.07 -10.32
CA PHE A 138 8.86 9.81 -9.49
C PHE A 138 9.66 8.89 -8.56
N LEU A 139 9.01 7.90 -7.94
CA LEU A 139 9.70 6.89 -7.12
C LEU A 139 10.65 6.00 -7.92
N GLN A 140 10.32 5.69 -9.19
CA GLN A 140 11.21 4.97 -10.09
C GLN A 140 12.43 5.78 -10.52
N GLU A 141 12.33 7.10 -10.55
CA GLU A 141 13.48 7.97 -10.82
C GLU A 141 14.38 8.05 -9.59
N LEU A 142 13.79 8.19 -8.40
CA LEU A 142 14.54 8.14 -7.14
C LEU A 142 15.32 6.83 -6.97
N SER A 143 14.76 5.69 -7.39
CA SER A 143 15.45 4.40 -7.26
C SER A 143 16.70 4.27 -8.12
N LYS A 144 16.85 5.06 -9.20
CA LYS A 144 18.06 5.06 -10.03
C LYS A 144 19.25 5.72 -9.33
N HIS A 145 19.00 6.55 -8.32
CA HIS A 145 20.04 7.25 -7.57
C HIS A 145 20.53 6.47 -6.35
N VAL A 146 19.84 5.39 -5.99
CA VAL A 146 20.21 4.54 -4.85
C VAL A 146 21.26 3.52 -5.27
N LYS A 147 22.36 3.48 -4.51
CA LYS A 147 23.52 2.63 -4.83
C LYS A 147 23.39 1.24 -4.21
N THR A 148 22.69 1.13 -3.10
CA THR A 148 22.55 -0.11 -2.33
C THR A 148 21.10 -0.32 -1.89
N GLU A 149 20.62 -1.56 -1.97
CA GLU A 149 19.23 -1.92 -1.62
C GLU A 149 18.87 -1.65 -0.16
N GLU A 150 19.87 -1.53 0.73
CA GLU A 150 19.68 -1.25 2.15
C GLU A 150 19.59 0.25 2.50
N GLU A 151 19.86 1.13 1.53
CA GLU A 151 19.91 2.57 1.76
C GLU A 151 18.51 3.14 2.01
N GLU A 152 18.27 3.62 3.24
CA GLU A 152 17.04 4.33 3.57
C GLU A 152 17.01 5.71 2.90
N GLN A 153 15.88 6.02 2.28
CA GLN A 153 15.57 7.32 1.69
C GLN A 153 14.56 8.06 2.58
N GLU A 154 14.47 9.37 2.40
CA GLU A 154 13.53 10.22 3.12
C GLU A 154 12.33 10.57 2.25
N CYS A 155 11.12 10.46 2.81
CA CYS A 155 9.91 10.80 2.09
C CYS A 155 9.95 12.29 1.69
N PRO A 156 9.76 12.65 0.42
CA PRO A 156 9.79 14.05 -0.05
C PRO A 156 8.63 14.92 0.48
N ILE A 157 7.62 14.30 1.12
CA ILE A 157 6.44 15.01 1.64
C ILE A 157 6.51 15.23 3.15
N CYS A 158 7.06 14.26 3.90
CA CYS A 158 7.05 14.27 5.36
C CYS A 158 8.35 13.80 6.02
N GLU A 159 9.41 13.60 5.23
CA GLU A 159 10.76 13.23 5.70
C GLU A 159 10.85 11.88 6.41
N ALA A 160 9.77 11.09 6.44
CA ALA A 160 9.77 9.75 7.01
C ALA A 160 10.73 8.82 6.26
N LYS A 161 11.57 8.10 7.00
CA LYS A 161 12.53 7.14 6.44
C LYS A 161 11.83 5.91 5.87
N PHE A 162 12.23 5.51 4.67
CA PHE A 162 11.68 4.37 3.96
C PHE A 162 12.73 3.68 3.08
N ASN A 163 12.49 2.42 2.75
CA ASN A 163 13.32 1.64 1.85
C ASN A 163 12.58 1.38 0.54
N LEU A 164 13.19 1.73 -0.59
CA LEU A 164 12.58 1.60 -1.91
C LEU A 164 12.28 0.15 -2.33
N ALA A 165 13.00 -0.85 -1.79
CA ALA A 165 12.84 -2.24 -2.16
C ALA A 165 11.52 -2.85 -1.65
N TYR A 166 11.04 -2.43 -0.47
CA TYR A 166 9.87 -3.05 0.16
C TYR A 166 8.82 -2.09 0.71
N ASP A 167 9.11 -0.79 0.85
CA ASP A 167 8.16 0.18 1.41
C ASP A 167 7.25 0.83 0.37
N ILE A 168 7.45 0.57 -0.92
CA ILE A 168 6.58 1.08 -1.98
C ILE A 168 5.40 0.13 -2.20
N VAL A 169 4.20 0.69 -2.25
CA VAL A 169 2.98 -0.01 -2.67
C VAL A 169 2.34 0.78 -3.78
N ILE A 170 2.20 0.16 -4.95
CA ILE A 170 1.60 0.77 -6.12
C ILE A 170 0.08 0.62 -6.02
N LEU A 171 -0.66 1.71 -6.22
CA LEU A 171 -2.12 1.64 -6.27
C LEU A 171 -2.55 0.84 -7.50
N ASN A 172 -3.45 -0.12 -7.29
CA ASN A 172 -3.86 -1.08 -8.33
C ASN A 172 -5.38 -1.05 -8.55
N PRO A 173 -5.94 0.06 -9.08
CA PRO A 173 -7.38 0.18 -9.33
C PRO A 173 -7.88 -0.90 -10.30
N ASN A 174 -7.11 -1.19 -11.35
CA ASN A 174 -7.50 -2.08 -12.44
C ASN A 174 -7.17 -3.56 -12.17
N ASN A 175 -6.63 -3.87 -10.99
CA ASN A 175 -6.18 -5.22 -10.63
C ASN A 175 -5.21 -5.83 -11.66
N ASP A 176 -4.27 -5.03 -12.16
CA ASP A 176 -3.20 -5.47 -13.06
C ASP A 176 -2.33 -6.52 -12.35
N GLY A 177 -2.15 -7.67 -13.00
CA GLY A 177 -1.37 -8.79 -12.48
C GLY A 177 0.09 -8.46 -12.24
N ARG A 178 0.71 -7.61 -13.07
CA ARG A 178 2.12 -7.18 -12.89
C ARG A 178 2.28 -6.35 -11.63
N ILE A 179 1.36 -5.41 -11.42
CA ILE A 179 1.35 -4.58 -10.20
C ILE A 179 1.07 -5.44 -8.97
N ALA A 180 0.13 -6.37 -9.08
CA ALA A 180 -0.19 -7.30 -8.00
C ALA A 180 1.02 -8.15 -7.59
N GLU A 181 1.82 -8.65 -8.54
CA GLU A 181 3.01 -9.44 -8.28
C GLU A 181 4.11 -8.64 -7.56
N VAL A 182 4.36 -7.39 -7.99
CA VAL A 182 5.32 -6.49 -7.34
C VAL A 182 4.91 -6.18 -5.89
N ASN A 183 3.64 -5.82 -5.69
CA ASN A 183 3.07 -5.52 -4.38
C ASN A 183 3.09 -6.74 -3.43
N GLU A 184 2.78 -7.93 -3.97
CA GLU A 184 2.82 -9.19 -3.22
C GLU A 184 4.25 -9.54 -2.81
N SER A 185 5.23 -9.38 -3.71
CA SER A 185 6.64 -9.67 -3.45
C SER A 185 7.22 -8.75 -2.37
N SER A 186 6.95 -7.44 -2.44
CA SER A 186 7.38 -6.48 -1.41
C SER A 186 6.74 -6.79 -0.05
N TYR A 187 5.45 -7.15 -0.04
CA TYR A 187 4.75 -7.51 1.17
C TYR A 187 5.27 -8.81 1.81
N LYS A 188 5.55 -9.84 0.99
CA LYS A 188 6.15 -11.10 1.46
C LYS A 188 7.51 -10.88 2.09
N TYR A 189 8.37 -10.06 1.47
CA TYR A 189 9.66 -9.71 2.07
C TYR A 189 9.47 -9.07 3.45
N LEU A 190 8.58 -8.07 3.54
CA LEU A 190 8.30 -7.36 4.79
C LEU A 190 7.72 -8.29 5.88
N ARG A 191 6.85 -9.23 5.51
CA ARG A 191 6.21 -10.17 6.44
C ARG A 191 7.12 -11.33 6.84
N ASP A 192 7.81 -11.94 5.89
CA ASP A 192 8.50 -13.20 6.08
C ASP A 192 9.97 -13.02 6.45
N VAL A 193 10.62 -11.97 5.93
CA VAL A 193 12.01 -11.64 6.26
C VAL A 193 12.05 -10.69 7.45
N LEU A 194 11.41 -9.52 7.34
CA LEU A 194 11.48 -8.47 8.37
C LEU A 194 10.54 -8.71 9.57
N LYS A 195 9.59 -9.65 9.45
CA LYS A 195 8.58 -9.95 10.49
C LYS A 195 7.75 -8.73 10.90
N LEU A 196 7.40 -7.89 9.93
CA LEU A 196 6.54 -6.71 10.13
C LEU A 196 5.17 -6.91 9.47
N HIS A 197 4.15 -6.27 10.04
CA HIS A 197 2.85 -6.10 9.42
C HIS A 197 2.90 -5.01 8.33
N HIS A 198 1.87 -4.92 7.50
CA HIS A 198 1.74 -3.90 6.44
C HIS A 198 2.12 -2.49 6.91
N CYS A 199 1.61 -2.08 8.08
CA CYS A 199 1.91 -0.79 8.72
C CYS A 199 3.26 -0.72 9.47
N LYS A 200 4.20 -1.60 9.15
CA LYS A 200 5.54 -1.73 9.75
C LYS A 200 5.57 -2.01 11.26
N LYS A 201 4.44 -2.39 11.86
CA LYS A 201 4.38 -2.85 13.26
C LYS A 201 4.95 -4.27 13.38
N PRO A 202 5.68 -4.60 14.46
CA PRO A 202 6.28 -5.92 14.62
C PRO A 202 5.20 -7.01 14.79
N ILE A 203 5.36 -8.13 14.07
CA ILE A 203 4.52 -9.32 14.24
C ILE A 203 4.94 -10.00 15.55
N LYS A 204 4.03 -10.05 16.52
CA LYS A 204 4.28 -10.78 17.78
C LYS A 204 4.35 -12.28 17.51
N THR A 205 5.51 -12.88 17.68
CA THR A 205 5.66 -14.34 17.68
C THR A 205 5.46 -14.87 19.10
N LYS A 206 4.80 -16.03 19.25
CA LYS A 206 4.42 -16.62 20.56
C LYS A 206 5.58 -16.81 21.56
N LYS A 207 6.85 -16.80 21.11
CA LYS A 207 8.03 -16.87 21.99
C LYS A 207 8.28 -15.57 22.78
N THR A 208 7.98 -14.40 22.20
CA THR A 208 8.24 -13.09 22.83
C THR A 208 7.20 -12.74 23.90
N ASP A 209 5.96 -13.23 23.76
CA ASP A 209 4.90 -13.02 24.77
C ASP A 209 5.21 -13.71 26.11
N LYS A 210 5.94 -14.83 26.12
CA LYS A 210 6.32 -15.53 27.36
C LYS A 210 7.38 -14.76 28.17
N LYS A 211 8.23 -13.96 27.49
CA LYS A 211 9.23 -13.09 28.15
C LYS A 211 8.57 -11.83 28.72
N ARG A 212 7.70 -11.16 27.95
CA ARG A 212 6.94 -9.99 28.45
C ARG A 212 5.93 -10.33 29.56
N LYS A 213 5.27 -11.50 29.53
CA LYS A 213 4.43 -11.96 30.65
C LYS A 213 5.24 -12.34 31.90
N ARG A 214 6.51 -12.75 31.76
CA ARG A 214 7.40 -13.00 32.91
C ARG A 214 7.85 -11.69 33.55
N GLU A 215 8.23 -10.69 32.76
CA GLU A 215 8.64 -9.38 33.27
C GLU A 215 7.47 -8.60 33.91
N ALA A 216 6.26 -8.69 33.35
CA ALA A 216 5.08 -8.06 33.95
C ALA A 216 4.60 -8.73 35.26
N LYS A 217 4.90 -10.03 35.47
CA LYS A 217 4.56 -10.75 36.70
C LYS A 217 5.53 -10.52 37.86
N VAL A 218 6.77 -10.10 37.59
CA VAL A 218 7.73 -9.74 38.64
C VAL A 218 7.43 -8.35 39.21
N ASN A 219 6.79 -7.47 38.44
CA ASN A 219 6.56 -6.08 38.83
C ASN A 219 5.11 -5.74 39.23
N SER A 220 4.28 -6.74 39.56
CA SER A 220 2.93 -6.49 40.07
C SER A 220 2.59 -7.31 41.31
N ASN A 221 2.66 -6.60 42.45
CA ASN A 221 1.85 -6.71 43.68
C ASN A 221 2.37 -7.56 44.87
N PRO A 222 1.93 -7.27 46.12
CA PRO A 222 1.99 -6.02 46.90
C PRO A 222 2.34 -6.28 48.41
N LYS A 223 2.56 -5.23 49.23
CA LYS A 223 2.08 -5.10 50.64
C LYS A 223 2.90 -4.08 51.45
N LYS A 224 2.25 -2.98 51.86
CA LYS A 224 2.06 -2.70 53.29
C LYS A 224 0.93 -1.68 53.46
N LEU A 225 -0.22 -2.19 53.88
CA LEU A 225 -1.26 -1.40 54.54
C LEU A 225 -0.74 -0.92 55.91
N GLN A 226 -1.19 0.28 56.23
CA GLN A 226 -1.09 1.01 57.50
C GLN A 226 -1.43 0.16 58.74
N LYS A 227 -0.81 0.50 59.87
CA LYS A 227 -1.50 0.53 61.17
C LYS A 227 -0.97 1.68 62.02
N VAL A 228 -1.94 2.46 62.49
CA VAL A 228 -1.90 3.52 63.50
C VAL A 228 -1.68 2.91 64.88
N SER A 229 -0.90 3.53 65.77
CA SER A 229 -1.24 3.83 67.19
C SER A 229 -0.04 4.24 68.06
N ALA A 230 -0.24 5.33 68.82
CA ALA A 230 0.17 5.64 70.19
C ALA A 230 1.61 5.43 70.67
N SER A 231 2.28 6.52 71.04
CA SER A 231 2.62 6.89 72.44
C SER A 231 3.03 8.36 72.50
#